data_AF-A0A1H6WFG8-F1
#
_entry.id   AF-A0A1H6WFG8-F1
#
_cell.length_a   1.000
_cell.length_b   1.000
_cell.length_c   1.000
_cell.angle_alpha   90.00
_cell.angle_beta   90.00
_cell.angle_gamma   90.00
#
_symmetry.space_group_name_H-M   'P 1'
#
loop_
_entity.id
_entity.type
_entity.pdbx_description
1 polymer ?
#
loop_
_entity_poly.entity_id
_entity_poly.type
_entity_poly.pdbx_seq_one_letter_code
_entity_poly.pdbx_strand_id
1 'polypeptide(L)'
;MESLPGYRATLTAWVLLLAGCAAGGVPQSGPHLSPTECRDLAALRSNAPPTAAQHQSELAALRKAGYNPSPWNDDPKFPEDLHAAQRLVDHWFETECQQFQPG
;
A
#
# COMPACT_ATOMS: atom_id res chain seq x y z
N MET A 1 48.13 18.15 -31.30
CA MET A 1 46.83 18.71 -30.89
C MET A 1 45.91 17.53 -30.61
N GLU A 2 46.22 16.69 -29.62
CA GLU A 2 45.95 16.87 -28.18
C GLU A 2 44.44 17.00 -27.86
N SER A 3 43.86 15.82 -27.57
CA SER A 3 42.96 15.49 -26.45
C SER A 3 41.70 16.34 -26.15
N LEU A 4 40.52 15.70 -26.25
CA LEU A 4 39.43 15.88 -25.27
C LEU A 4 38.84 14.52 -24.83
N PRO A 5 39.45 13.84 -23.84
CA PRO A 5 38.97 12.61 -23.23
C PRO A 5 37.94 12.88 -22.11
N GLY A 6 37.64 14.15 -21.81
CA GLY A 6 36.95 14.56 -20.59
C GLY A 6 35.42 14.42 -20.58
N TYR A 7 34.76 14.25 -21.73
CA TYR A 7 33.29 14.26 -21.78
C TYR A 7 32.64 12.88 -21.59
N ARG A 8 33.43 11.80 -21.67
CA ARG A 8 32.94 10.42 -21.51
C ARG A 8 32.98 9.94 -20.06
N ALA A 9 33.84 10.53 -19.23
CA ALA A 9 34.05 10.08 -17.85
C ALA A 9 32.98 10.60 -16.87
N THR A 10 32.22 11.64 -17.22
CA THR A 10 31.19 12.21 -16.34
C THR A 10 29.83 11.49 -16.46
N LEU A 11 29.59 10.74 -17.54
CA LEU A 11 28.32 10.05 -17.78
C LEU A 11 28.23 8.69 -17.07
N THR A 12 29.35 8.05 -16.75
CA THR A 12 29.36 6.73 -16.09
C THR A 12 29.13 6.80 -14.57
N ALA A 13 29.31 7.96 -13.94
CA ALA A 13 29.10 8.11 -12.50
C ALA A 13 27.62 8.23 -12.10
N TRP A 14 26.74 8.67 -13.01
CA TRP A 14 25.32 8.92 -12.70
C TRP A 14 24.43 7.69 -12.71
N VAL A 15 24.88 6.57 -13.30
CA VAL A 15 24.04 5.37 -13.45
C VAL A 15 23.96 4.54 -12.15
N LEU A 16 24.88 4.76 -11.20
CA LEU A 16 25.00 3.88 -10.01
C LEU A 16 24.15 4.29 -8.81
N LEU A 17 23.37 5.37 -8.88
CA LEU A 17 22.56 5.87 -7.75
C LEU A 17 21.10 5.39 -7.72
N LEU A 18 20.68 4.55 -8.66
CA LEU A 18 19.31 4.04 -8.77
C LEU A 18 19.11 2.64 -8.16
N ALA A 19 19.88 2.29 -7.12
CA ALA A 19 19.53 1.15 -6.26
C ALA A 19 18.39 1.59 -5.32
N GLY A 20 17.19 1.74 -5.88
CA GLY A 20 15.98 1.99 -5.10
C GLY A 20 15.75 0.83 -4.14
N CYS A 21 15.62 1.14 -2.85
CA CYS A 21 15.08 0.21 -1.86
C CYS A 21 13.65 -0.13 -2.28
N ALA A 22 13.48 -1.23 -3.03
CA ALA A 22 12.23 -1.95 -3.00
C ALA A 22 12.11 -2.47 -1.56
N ALA A 23 11.38 -1.73 -0.72
CA ALA A 23 10.84 -2.26 0.51
C ALA A 23 9.77 -3.31 0.13
N GLY A 24 10.23 -4.44 -0.42
CA GLY A 24 9.46 -5.66 -0.46
C GLY A 24 9.32 -6.08 0.99
N GLY A 25 8.19 -5.70 1.59
CA GLY A 25 7.86 -6.05 2.96
C GLY A 25 8.11 -7.54 3.18
N VAL A 26 8.90 -7.85 4.20
CA VAL A 26 9.08 -9.23 4.67
C VAL A 26 7.69 -9.83 4.85
N PRO A 27 7.38 -11.02 4.30
CA PRO A 27 6.10 -11.65 4.55
C PRO A 27 5.96 -11.81 6.05
N GLN A 28 5.07 -11.01 6.64
CA GLN A 28 4.85 -10.99 8.06
C GLN A 28 4.08 -12.27 8.40
N SER A 29 4.76 -13.22 9.03
CA SER A 29 4.14 -14.44 9.54
C SER A 29 3.18 -14.07 10.69
N GLY A 30 1.95 -13.72 10.34
CA GLY A 30 0.91 -13.26 11.25
C GLY A 30 -0.32 -12.79 10.47
N PRO A 31 -1.44 -12.48 11.16
CA PRO A 31 -2.61 -11.91 10.52
C PRO A 31 -2.26 -10.57 9.85
N HIS A 32 -2.84 -10.31 8.69
CA HIS A 32 -2.65 -9.07 7.94
C HIS A 32 -3.30 -7.89 8.67
N LEU A 33 -4.45 -8.15 9.30
CA LEU A 33 -5.23 -7.19 10.06
C LEU A 33 -4.90 -7.29 11.55
N SER A 34 -4.59 -6.15 12.15
CA SER A 34 -4.49 -6.01 13.60
C SER A 34 -5.89 -6.03 14.24
N PRO A 35 -5.99 -6.33 15.56
CA PRO A 35 -7.27 -6.27 16.27
C PRO A 35 -7.96 -4.90 16.17
N THR A 36 -7.19 -3.82 16.13
CA THR A 36 -7.70 -2.45 15.94
C THR A 36 -8.29 -2.27 14.55
N GLU A 37 -7.58 -2.71 13.50
CA GLU A 37 -8.09 -2.63 12.12
C GLU A 37 -9.37 -3.47 11.97
N CYS A 38 -9.44 -4.67 12.54
CA CYS A 38 -10.66 -5.47 12.53
C CYS A 38 -11.86 -4.73 13.15
N ARG A 39 -11.69 -4.18 14.36
CA ARG A 39 -12.76 -3.44 15.04
C ARG A 39 -13.21 -2.21 14.22
N ASP A 40 -12.25 -1.48 13.67
CA ASP A 40 -12.53 -0.26 12.94
C ASP A 40 -13.19 -0.55 11.58
N LEU A 41 -12.75 -1.59 10.86
CA LEU A 41 -13.39 -2.06 9.63
C LEU A 41 -14.81 -2.59 9.89
N ALA A 42 -15.05 -3.28 11.01
CA ALA A 42 -16.40 -3.68 11.40
C ALA A 42 -17.31 -2.48 11.64
N ALA A 43 -16.79 -1.43 12.28
CA ALA A 43 -17.55 -0.20 12.50
C ALA A 43 -17.90 0.50 11.17
N LEU A 44 -16.99 0.54 10.19
CA LEU A 44 -17.28 1.08 8.84
C LEU A 44 -18.42 0.33 8.14
N ARG A 45 -18.58 -0.97 8.40
CA ARG A 45 -19.66 -1.80 7.84
C ARG A 45 -21.01 -1.64 8.54
N SER A 46 -21.05 -0.97 9.69
CA SER A 46 -22.26 -0.86 10.54
C SER A 46 -23.23 0.27 10.14
N ASN A 47 -23.04 0.91 8.98
CA ASN A 47 -23.78 2.09 8.50
C ASN A 47 -23.73 3.33 9.43
N ALA A 48 -22.90 3.31 10.48
CA ALA A 48 -22.64 4.47 11.31
C ALA A 48 -21.73 5.47 10.57
N PRO A 49 -21.83 6.79 10.86
CA PRO A 49 -20.91 7.77 10.31
C PRO A 49 -19.45 7.43 10.66
N PRO A 50 -18.56 7.31 9.67
CA PRO A 50 -17.19 6.89 9.92
C PRO A 50 -16.37 8.00 10.58
N THR A 51 -15.49 7.59 11.50
CA THR A 51 -14.52 8.50 12.11
C THR A 51 -13.25 8.58 11.29
N ALA A 52 -12.48 9.66 11.45
CA ALA A 52 -11.18 9.80 10.79
C ALA A 52 -10.22 8.64 11.15
N ALA A 53 -10.27 8.14 12.39
CA ALA A 53 -9.46 7.00 12.81
C ALA A 53 -9.83 5.71 12.04
N GLN A 54 -11.12 5.44 11.85
CA GLN A 54 -11.57 4.28 11.10
C GLN A 54 -11.14 4.34 9.62
N HIS A 55 -11.24 5.51 8.98
CA HIS A 55 -10.71 5.69 7.63
C HIS A 55 -9.19 5.49 7.57
N GLN A 56 -8.44 5.92 8.59
CA GLN A 56 -6.99 5.65 8.63
C GLN A 56 -6.69 4.15 8.76
N SER A 57 -7.47 3.42 9.55
CA SER A 57 -7.36 1.96 9.65
C SER A 57 -7.66 1.26 8.32
N GLU A 58 -8.70 1.71 7.59
CA GLU A 58 -8.99 1.21 6.24
C GLU A 58 -7.85 1.49 5.25
N LEU A 59 -7.33 2.73 5.23
CA LEU A 59 -6.19 3.10 4.38
C LEU A 59 -4.93 2.30 4.73
N ALA A 60 -4.69 2.01 6.01
CA ALA A 60 -3.59 1.15 6.43
C ALA A 60 -3.76 -0.28 5.89
N ALA A 61 -4.95 -0.85 6.01
CA ALA A 61 -5.26 -2.17 5.47
C ALA A 61 -5.10 -2.24 3.94
N LEU A 62 -5.61 -1.23 3.22
CA LEU A 62 -5.45 -1.13 1.77
C LEU A 62 -3.98 -1.07 1.34
N ARG A 63 -3.15 -0.31 2.05
CA ARG A 63 -1.69 -0.26 1.78
C ARG A 63 -1.01 -1.60 2.01
N LYS A 64 -1.40 -2.35 3.05
CA LYS A 64 -0.92 -3.72 3.27
C LYS A 64 -1.36 -4.65 2.12
N ALA A 65 -2.56 -4.43 1.58
CA ALA A 65 -3.09 -5.13 0.40
C ALA A 65 -2.47 -4.67 -0.93
N GLY A 66 -1.49 -3.76 -0.91
CA GLY A 66 -0.76 -3.31 -2.09
C GLY A 66 -1.32 -2.07 -2.77
N TYR A 67 -2.34 -1.41 -2.20
CA TYR A 67 -2.83 -0.14 -2.73
C TYR A 67 -1.80 0.97 -2.56
N ASN A 68 -1.36 1.56 -3.67
CA ASN A 68 -0.41 2.66 -3.69
C ASN A 68 -0.83 3.70 -4.75
N PRO A 69 -1.64 4.71 -4.39
CA PRO A 69 -2.13 5.70 -5.35
C PRO A 69 -0.99 6.57 -5.88
N SER A 70 -1.09 6.98 -7.16
CA SER A 70 -0.17 7.95 -7.73
C SER A 70 -0.21 9.29 -6.96
N PRO A 71 0.94 9.91 -6.65
CA PRO A 71 1.00 11.23 -6.04
C PRO A 71 0.30 12.34 -6.86
N TRP A 72 0.17 12.14 -8.17
CA TRP A 72 -0.33 13.16 -9.11
C TRP A 72 -1.73 12.88 -9.65
N ASN A 73 -2.45 11.92 -9.07
CA ASN A 73 -3.80 11.50 -9.50
C ASN A 73 -3.90 11.13 -11.01
N ASP A 74 -2.78 10.71 -11.61
CA ASP A 74 -2.66 10.33 -13.02
C ASP A 74 -2.59 8.81 -13.21
N ASP A 75 -3.02 8.06 -12.20
CA ASP A 75 -2.98 6.60 -12.20
C ASP A 75 -3.94 6.03 -13.28
N PRO A 76 -3.42 5.40 -14.35
CA PRO A 76 -4.25 4.83 -15.40
C PRO A 76 -4.99 3.56 -14.97
N LYS A 77 -4.70 3.02 -13.78
CA LYS A 77 -5.31 1.83 -13.18
C LYS A 77 -6.28 2.18 -12.05
N PHE A 78 -6.60 3.46 -11.88
CA PHE A 78 -7.66 3.87 -10.98
C PHE A 78 -9.02 3.72 -11.69
N PRO A 79 -10.02 3.04 -11.09
CA PRO A 79 -10.07 2.53 -9.71
C PRO A 79 -9.75 1.01 -9.57
N GLU A 80 -9.26 0.34 -10.62
CA GLU A 80 -9.03 -1.11 -10.60
C GLU A 80 -8.10 -1.56 -9.46
N ASP A 81 -7.01 -0.84 -9.21
CA ASP A 81 -6.04 -1.18 -8.17
C ASP A 81 -6.62 -1.00 -6.76
N LEU A 82 -7.47 0.01 -6.57
CA LEU A 82 -8.23 0.20 -5.33
C LEU A 82 -9.18 -0.97 -5.10
N HIS A 83 -9.95 -1.37 -6.12
CA HIS A 83 -10.87 -2.50 -6.00
C HIS A 83 -10.14 -3.83 -5.78
N ALA A 84 -8.95 -4.01 -6.36
CA ALA A 84 -8.14 -5.20 -6.12
C ALA A 84 -7.69 -5.30 -4.66
N ALA A 85 -7.18 -4.21 -4.10
CA ALA A 85 -6.81 -4.14 -2.69
C ALA A 85 -8.03 -4.32 -1.77
N GLN A 86 -9.17 -3.72 -2.10
CA GLN A 86 -10.40 -3.85 -1.31
C GLN A 86 -10.85 -5.31 -1.17
N ARG A 87 -10.81 -6.10 -2.26
CA ARG A 87 -11.17 -7.53 -2.22
C ARG A 87 -10.25 -8.33 -1.30
N LEU A 88 -8.96 -8.00 -1.24
CA LEU A 88 -8.02 -8.64 -0.32
C LEU A 88 -8.34 -8.27 1.13
N VAL A 89 -8.61 -7.00 1.42
CA VAL A 89 -9.02 -6.55 2.75
C VAL A 89 -10.32 -7.22 3.18
N ASP A 90 -11.30 -7.36 2.28
CA ASP A 90 -12.54 -8.08 2.55
C ASP A 90 -12.28 -9.55 2.91
N HIS A 91 -11.43 -10.23 2.13
CA HIS A 91 -11.05 -11.61 2.40
C HIS A 91 -10.33 -11.78 3.75
N TRP A 92 -9.40 -10.89 4.09
CA TRP A 92 -8.74 -10.89 5.40
C TRP A 92 -9.72 -10.62 6.52
N PHE A 93 -10.66 -9.70 6.32
CA PHE A 93 -11.68 -9.41 7.32
C PHE A 93 -12.56 -10.64 7.61
N GLU A 94 -12.98 -11.36 6.57
CA GLU A 94 -13.78 -12.60 6.71
C GLU A 94 -13.02 -13.72 7.43
N THR A 95 -11.72 -13.85 7.18
CA THR A 95 -10.92 -14.99 7.67
C THR A 95 -10.23 -14.71 9.01
N GLU A 96 -9.87 -13.46 9.31
CA GLU A 96 -9.08 -13.07 10.48
C GLU A 96 -9.91 -12.35 11.56
N CYS A 97 -11.04 -11.70 11.19
CA CYS A 97 -11.82 -10.85 12.10
C CYS A 97 -13.16 -11.46 12.54
N GLN A 98 -13.28 -12.78 12.63
CA GLN A 98 -14.53 -13.50 12.96
C GLN A 98 -15.26 -12.95 14.20
N GLN A 99 -14.52 -12.58 15.25
CA GLN A 99 -15.08 -12.00 16.48
C GLN A 99 -15.71 -10.60 16.31
N PHE A 100 -15.46 -9.94 15.17
CA PHE A 100 -15.93 -8.59 14.84
C PHE A 100 -16.96 -8.60 13.69
N GLN A 101 -17.34 -9.77 13.16
CA GLN A 101 -18.36 -9.84 12.13
C GLN A 101 -19.72 -9.42 12.70
N PRO A 102 -20.50 -8.60 11.98
CA PRO A 102 -21.90 -8.37 12.34
C PRO A 102 -22.65 -9.70 12.25
N GLY A 103 -23.32 -10.10 13.33
CA GLY A 103 -24.12 -11.32 13.42
C GLY A 103 -25.44 -11.23 12.65
#